data_AF-A0A7S3S693-F1
#
_entry.id   AF-A0A7S3S693-F1
#
_cell.length_a   1.000
_cell.length_b   1.000
_cell.length_c   1.000
_cell.angle_alpha   90.00
_cell.angle_beta   90.00
_cell.angle_gamma   90.00
#
_symmetry.space_group_name_H-M   'P 1'
#
loop_
_entity.id
_entity.type
_entity.pdbx_description
1 polymer ?
#
loop_
_entity_poly.entity_id
_entity_poly.type
_entity_poly.pdbx_seq_one_letter_code
_entity_poly.pdbx_strand_id
1 'polypeptide(L)'
;ATVPLMSSLRGIVAQFNRIQCAAIDGDANCIVSDHNRTSIFKVSQDGEVSQLSGCDGLRPLAVAVDSDGAVLFAENGNIRRIEVNLTPPSRISKTPMLPSTFVEELAALLDDDSSTDVTFKVGDTLLQAHSL
;
A
#
# COMPACT_ATOMS: atom_id res chain seq x y z
N ALA A 1 -1.24 -46.81 -1.28
CA ALA A 1 -2.07 -45.59 -1.25
C ALA A 1 -1.13 -44.41 -1.03
N THR A 2 -0.95 -43.58 -2.06
CA THR A 2 -0.07 -42.41 -2.02
C THR A 2 -0.81 -41.29 -1.30
N VAL A 3 -0.27 -40.81 -0.18
CA VAL A 3 -0.80 -39.67 0.57
C VAL A 3 -0.55 -38.39 -0.26
N PRO A 4 -1.56 -37.56 -0.57
CA PRO A 4 -1.33 -36.34 -1.34
C PRO A 4 -0.66 -35.26 -0.48
N LEU A 5 0.14 -34.42 -1.14
CA LEU A 5 0.93 -33.30 -0.62
C LEU A 5 0.15 -32.43 0.40
N MET A 6 0.70 -32.32 1.61
CA MET A 6 0.35 -31.26 2.57
C MET A 6 0.62 -29.89 1.93
N SER A 7 -0.42 -29.11 1.61
CA SER A 7 -0.22 -27.76 1.05
C SER A 7 -1.36 -26.78 1.30
N SER A 8 -1.97 -26.79 2.49
CA SER A 8 -2.73 -25.63 2.96
C SER A 8 -2.85 -25.65 4.48
N LEU A 9 -2.12 -24.76 5.15
CA LEU A 9 -2.30 -24.50 6.59
C LEU A 9 -3.02 -23.15 6.70
N ARG A 10 -4.24 -23.16 7.23
CA ARG A 10 -4.92 -21.94 7.69
C ARG A 10 -4.05 -21.25 8.75
N GLY A 11 -4.04 -19.92 8.79
CA GLY A 11 -3.09 -19.07 9.53
C GLY A 11 -2.88 -19.34 11.04
N ILE A 12 -3.66 -20.23 11.66
CA ILE A 12 -3.43 -20.72 13.04
C ILE A 12 -2.40 -21.87 13.09
N VAL A 13 -2.17 -22.61 12.01
CA VAL A 13 -1.24 -23.77 11.98
C VAL A 13 0.09 -23.43 11.30
N ALA A 14 0.15 -22.38 10.48
CA ALA A 14 1.39 -21.93 9.88
C ALA A 14 2.31 -21.31 10.94
N GLN A 15 3.38 -22.03 11.29
CA GLN A 15 4.34 -21.56 12.28
C GLN A 15 5.38 -20.64 11.61
N PHE A 16 5.34 -19.35 11.93
CA PHE A 16 6.44 -18.43 11.65
C PHE A 16 7.49 -18.51 12.76
N ASN A 17 8.76 -18.28 12.43
CA ASN A 17 9.87 -18.34 13.38
C ASN A 17 10.45 -16.93 13.65
N ARG A 18 10.68 -16.13 12.60
CA ARG A 18 11.09 -14.72 12.77
C ARG A 18 10.75 -13.90 11.52
N ILE A 19 9.55 -13.34 11.49
CA ILE A 19 9.18 -12.39 10.43
C ILE A 19 10.04 -11.12 10.56
N GLN A 20 10.62 -10.65 9.46
CA GLN A 20 11.41 -9.40 9.44
C GLN A 20 10.70 -8.29 8.68
N CYS A 21 9.99 -8.62 7.60
CA CYS A 21 9.32 -7.66 6.74
C CYS A 21 8.13 -8.30 6.04
N ALA A 22 7.17 -7.46 5.69
CA ALA A 22 6.00 -7.81 4.90
C ALA A 22 5.79 -6.79 3.77
N ALA A 23 5.26 -7.26 2.64
CA ALA A 23 4.78 -6.45 1.52
C ALA A 23 3.39 -6.92 1.11
N ILE A 24 2.64 -6.07 0.40
CA ILE A 24 1.29 -6.38 -0.07
C ILE A 24 1.29 -6.45 -1.60
N ASP A 25 0.70 -7.51 -2.15
CA ASP A 25 0.48 -7.64 -3.60
C ASP A 25 -0.85 -6.96 -4.02
N GLY A 26 -1.13 -6.91 -5.32
CA GLY A 26 -2.34 -6.27 -5.86
C GLY A 26 -3.65 -6.97 -5.52
N ASP A 27 -3.60 -8.24 -5.11
CA ASP A 27 -4.76 -8.98 -4.59
C ASP A 27 -4.89 -8.85 -3.06
N ALA A 28 -4.13 -7.94 -2.45
CA ALA A 28 -4.03 -7.74 -1.01
C ALA A 28 -3.65 -8.99 -0.21
N ASN A 29 -2.85 -9.88 -0.81
CA ASN A 29 -2.13 -10.92 -0.07
C ASN A 29 -0.89 -10.32 0.60
N CYS A 30 -0.50 -10.88 1.73
CA CYS A 30 0.70 -10.48 2.47
C CYS A 30 1.88 -11.39 2.12
N ILE A 31 2.95 -10.80 1.60
CA ILE A 31 4.21 -11.49 1.30
C ILE A 31 5.16 -11.24 2.46
N VAL A 32 5.53 -12.29 3.20
CA VAL A 32 6.32 -12.18 4.43
C VAL A 32 7.67 -12.84 4.28
N SER A 33 8.72 -12.17 4.77
CA SER A 33 10.06 -12.76 4.92
C SER A 33 10.22 -13.36 6.31
N ASP A 34 10.51 -14.66 6.37
CA ASP A 34 10.84 -15.34 7.62
C ASP A 34 12.33 -15.69 7.65
N HIS A 35 13.07 -14.91 8.42
CA HIS A 35 14.52 -14.97 8.47
C HIS A 35 15.04 -16.29 9.04
N ASN A 36 14.36 -16.83 10.07
CA ASN A 36 14.80 -18.04 10.74
C ASN A 36 14.32 -19.31 10.03
N ARG A 37 13.20 -19.25 9.29
CA ARG A 37 12.79 -20.33 8.40
C ARG A 37 13.53 -20.33 7.08
N THR A 38 14.30 -19.30 6.78
CA THR A 38 15.04 -19.15 5.52
C THR A 38 14.13 -19.21 4.29
N SER A 39 12.97 -18.54 4.38
CA SER A 39 11.92 -18.65 3.38
C SER A 39 11.07 -17.37 3.31
N ILE A 40 10.36 -17.20 2.20
CA ILE A 40 9.35 -16.18 1.98
C ILE A 40 8.01 -16.90 1.82
N PHE A 41 6.97 -16.36 2.44
CA PHE A 41 5.62 -16.94 2.37
C PHE A 41 4.64 -15.91 1.80
N LYS A 42 3.66 -16.39 1.05
CA LYS A 42 2.44 -15.67 0.73
C LYS A 42 1.35 -16.09 1.71
N VAL A 43 0.69 -15.11 2.31
CA VAL A 43 -0.48 -15.26 3.17
C VAL A 43 -1.67 -14.63 2.47
N SER A 44 -2.68 -15.44 2.12
CA SER A 44 -3.89 -14.93 1.47
C SER A 44 -4.77 -14.13 2.44
N GLN A 45 -5.75 -13.40 1.91
CA GLN A 45 -6.75 -12.72 2.73
C GLN A 45 -7.53 -13.67 3.66
N ASP A 46 -7.74 -14.92 3.21
CA ASP A 46 -8.38 -15.97 4.01
C ASP A 46 -7.42 -16.64 5.02
N GLY A 47 -6.18 -16.15 5.10
CA GLY A 47 -5.13 -16.65 5.99
C GLY A 47 -4.50 -17.95 5.52
N GLU A 48 -4.63 -18.34 4.25
CA GLU A 48 -3.89 -19.47 3.70
C GLU A 48 -2.42 -19.11 3.53
N VAL A 49 -1.52 -19.95 4.07
CA VAL A 49 -0.07 -19.73 3.99
C VAL A 49 0.57 -20.70 3.01
N SER A 50 1.31 -20.16 2.05
CA SER A 50 2.09 -20.90 1.05
C SER A 50 3.52 -20.37 0.97
N GLN A 51 4.50 -21.27 0.81
CA GLN A 51 5.90 -20.88 0.64
C GLN A 51 6.18 -20.52 -0.83
N LEU A 52 6.93 -19.45 -1.07
CA LEU A 52 7.41 -19.11 -2.40
C LEU A 52 8.73 -19.85 -2.67
N SER A 53 8.78 -20.58 -3.78
CA SER A 53 9.99 -21.28 -4.22
C SER A 53 11.10 -20.32 -4.63
N GLY A 54 12.36 -20.75 -4.59
CA GLY A 54 13.50 -19.95 -5.08
C GLY A 54 14.15 -19.04 -4.04
N CYS A 55 13.72 -19.15 -2.78
CA CYS A 55 14.37 -18.51 -1.63
C CYS A 55 14.86 -19.49 -0.55
N ASP A 56 14.79 -20.79 -0.81
CA ASP A 56 15.11 -21.81 0.19
C ASP A 56 16.58 -21.73 0.62
N GLY A 57 16.80 -21.70 1.94
CA GLY A 57 18.13 -21.58 2.52
C GLY A 57 18.72 -20.16 2.48
N LEU A 58 17.97 -19.18 1.95
CA LEU A 58 18.34 -17.77 1.99
C LEU A 58 17.77 -17.12 3.24
N ARG A 59 18.43 -16.08 3.77
CA ARG A 59 18.00 -15.35 4.97
C ARG A 59 17.37 -14.01 4.58
N PRO A 60 16.12 -13.99 4.10
CA PRO A 60 15.49 -12.75 3.66
C PRO A 60 15.30 -11.82 4.86
N LEU A 61 15.54 -10.52 4.63
CA LEU A 61 15.34 -9.46 5.62
C LEU A 61 14.22 -8.51 5.23
N ALA A 62 14.13 -8.18 3.95
CA ALA A 62 13.14 -7.28 3.37
C ALA A 62 12.56 -7.89 2.10
N VAL A 63 11.30 -7.59 1.81
CA VAL A 63 10.59 -8.03 0.60
C VAL A 63 9.83 -6.87 -0.03
N ALA A 64 9.69 -6.90 -1.35
CA ALA A 64 8.84 -6.01 -2.13
C ALA A 64 8.28 -6.78 -3.34
N VAL A 65 7.08 -6.42 -3.79
CA VAL A 65 6.49 -6.93 -5.03
C VAL A 65 6.74 -5.91 -6.13
N ASP A 66 7.33 -6.32 -7.26
CA ASP A 66 7.61 -5.44 -8.37
C ASP A 66 6.41 -5.29 -9.32
N SER A 67 6.56 -4.47 -10.37
CA SER A 67 5.50 -4.21 -11.35
C SER A 67 5.15 -5.40 -12.23
N ASP A 68 6.00 -6.41 -12.29
CA ASP A 68 5.79 -7.63 -13.07
C ASP A 68 5.17 -8.74 -12.21
N GLY A 69 4.99 -8.49 -10.91
CA GLY A 69 4.47 -9.46 -9.95
C GLY A 69 5.55 -10.32 -9.30
N ALA A 70 6.83 -10.08 -9.60
CA ALA A 70 7.93 -10.80 -8.99
C ALA A 70 8.22 -10.28 -7.57
N VAL A 71 8.90 -11.10 -6.77
CA VAL A 71 9.32 -10.70 -5.42
C VAL A 71 10.79 -10.32 -5.41
N LEU A 72 11.06 -9.07 -5.08
CA LEU A 72 12.40 -8.58 -4.74
C LEU A 72 12.63 -8.81 -3.25
N PHE A 73 13.83 -9.27 -2.87
CA PHE A 73 14.18 -9.44 -1.47
C PHE A 73 15.64 -9.15 -1.18
N ALA A 74 15.90 -8.67 0.03
CA ALA A 74 17.25 -8.43 0.52
C ALA A 74 17.76 -9.65 1.31
N GLU A 75 18.98 -10.10 1.00
CA GLU A 75 19.67 -11.20 1.69
C GLU A 75 21.17 -10.88 1.79
N ASN A 76 21.69 -10.75 3.03
CA ASN A 76 23.11 -10.50 3.32
C ASN A 76 23.77 -9.41 2.45
N GLY A 77 23.07 -8.29 2.25
CA GLY A 77 23.57 -7.15 1.47
C GLY A 77 23.37 -7.28 -0.04
N ASN A 78 22.81 -8.40 -0.53
CA ASN A 78 22.39 -8.58 -1.91
C ASN A 78 20.89 -8.31 -2.06
N ILE A 79 20.49 -7.78 -3.22
CA ILE A 79 19.09 -7.80 -3.65
C ILE A 79 18.93 -8.91 -4.67
N ARG A 80 17.94 -9.77 -4.45
CA ARG A 80 17.60 -10.91 -5.31
C ARG A 80 16.16 -10.76 -5.79
N ARG A 81 15.84 -11.41 -6.90
CA ARG A 81 14.50 -11.42 -7.52
C ARG A 81 14.04 -12.87 -7.72
N ILE A 82 12.81 -13.15 -7.32
CA ILE A 82 12.14 -14.44 -7.54
C ILE A 82 11.01 -14.21 -8.51
N GLU A 83 11.05 -14.91 -9.64
CA GLU A 83 9.95 -14.89 -10.60
C GLU A 83 8.77 -15.68 -10.03
N VAL A 84 7.72 -14.93 -9.69
CA VAL A 84 6.43 -15.44 -9.22
C VAL A 84 5.33 -14.63 -9.90
N ASN A 85 4.17 -15.24 -10.13
CA ASN A 85 3.05 -14.59 -10.78
C ASN A 85 2.10 -13.97 -9.73
N LEU A 86 2.60 -13.06 -8.90
CA LEU A 86 1.72 -12.31 -8.00
C LEU A 86 1.02 -11.20 -8.79
N THR A 87 -0.14 -10.77 -8.31
CA THR A 87 -0.78 -9.57 -8.86
C THR A 87 0.08 -8.36 -8.48
N PRO A 88 0.56 -7.54 -9.43
CA PRO A 88 1.39 -6.39 -9.10
C PRO A 88 0.64 -5.38 -8.24
N PRO A 89 1.31 -4.67 -7.33
CA PRO A 89 0.68 -3.61 -6.57
C PRO A 89 0.13 -2.52 -7.50
N SER A 90 -1.07 -2.04 -7.21
CA SER A 90 -1.70 -0.97 -7.98
C SER A 90 -0.80 0.24 -8.07
N ARG A 91 -0.43 0.63 -9.28
CA ARG A 91 0.24 1.90 -9.52
C ARG A 91 -0.79 2.99 -9.24
N ILE A 92 -0.54 3.82 -8.24
CA ILE A 92 -1.32 5.05 -8.06
C ILE A 92 -1.10 5.86 -9.33
N SER A 93 -2.08 5.85 -10.24
CA SER A 93 -2.13 6.84 -11.31
C SER A 93 -2.12 8.17 -10.61
N LYS A 94 -1.25 9.10 -11.04
CA LYS A 94 -1.24 10.47 -10.49
C LYS A 94 -2.69 10.91 -10.44
N THR A 95 -3.24 11.07 -9.24
CA THR A 95 -4.54 11.69 -9.10
C THR A 95 -4.40 13.02 -9.82
N PRO A 96 -5.22 13.30 -10.86
CA PRO A 96 -5.18 14.62 -11.46
C PRO A 96 -5.44 15.58 -10.30
N MET A 97 -4.44 16.40 -9.97
CA MET A 97 -4.67 17.47 -9.04
C MET A 97 -5.70 18.34 -9.75
N LEU A 98 -6.93 18.33 -9.24
CA LEU A 98 -7.94 19.26 -9.70
C LEU A 98 -7.35 20.67 -9.49
N PRO A 99 -7.47 21.57 -10.47
CA PRO A 99 -7.12 22.96 -10.24
C PRO A 99 -7.91 23.46 -9.02
N SER A 100 -7.28 24.31 -8.22
CA SER A 100 -7.93 24.88 -7.03
C SER A 100 -9.21 25.62 -7.44
N THR A 101 -10.33 25.29 -6.80
CA THR A 101 -11.62 25.99 -6.91
C THR A 101 -11.69 27.21 -5.99
N PHE A 102 -10.61 27.59 -5.31
CA PHE A 102 -10.60 28.63 -4.29
C PHE A 102 -11.21 29.97 -4.77
N VAL A 103 -10.94 30.37 -6.02
CA VAL A 103 -11.47 31.62 -6.57
C VAL A 103 -12.98 31.53 -6.79
N GLU A 104 -13.47 30.38 -7.26
CA GLU A 104 -14.89 30.12 -7.50
C GLU A 104 -15.67 29.98 -6.19
N GLU A 105 -15.09 29.28 -5.20
CA GLU A 105 -15.67 29.13 -3.87
C GLU A 105 -15.66 30.45 -3.09
N LEU A 106 -14.60 31.26 -3.21
CA LEU A 106 -14.55 32.57 -2.58
C LEU A 106 -15.54 33.53 -3.23
N ALA A 107 -15.69 33.50 -4.57
CA ALA A 107 -16.71 34.30 -5.25
C ALA A 107 -18.12 33.89 -4.80
N ALA A 108 -18.42 32.60 -4.75
CA ALA A 108 -19.71 32.09 -4.27
C ALA A 108 -19.99 32.46 -2.80
N LEU A 109 -18.96 32.50 -1.95
CA LEU A 109 -19.07 32.92 -0.56
C LEU A 109 -19.35 34.44 -0.43
N LEU A 110 -18.74 35.25 -1.28
CA LEU A 110 -18.93 36.70 -1.31
C LEU A 110 -20.31 37.08 -1.88
N ASP A 111 -20.82 36.28 -2.83
CA ASP A 111 -22.15 36.45 -3.43
C ASP A 111 -23.29 35.85 -2.58
N ASP A 112 -22.98 35.14 -1.48
CA ASP A 112 -23.99 34.57 -0.58
C ASP A 112 -24.51 35.62 0.42
N ASP A 113 -25.78 35.98 0.30
CA ASP A 113 -26.50 36.91 1.18
C ASP A 113 -26.44 36.50 2.67
N SER A 114 -26.16 35.23 2.97
CA SER A 114 -25.96 34.75 4.35
C SER A 114 -24.67 35.31 5.01
N SER A 115 -23.74 35.83 4.19
CA SER A 115 -22.46 36.41 4.61
C SER A 115 -22.47 37.94 4.69
N THR A 116 -23.65 38.57 4.71
CA THR A 116 -23.82 40.03 4.78
C THR A 116 -23.15 40.70 6.00
N ASP A 117 -22.97 39.96 7.09
CA ASP A 117 -22.27 40.44 8.29
C ASP A 117 -20.73 40.29 8.22
N VAL A 118 -20.20 39.71 7.13
CA VAL A 118 -18.77 39.49 6.97
C VAL A 118 -18.11 40.72 6.35
N THR A 119 -17.07 41.23 7.02
CA THR A 119 -16.25 42.35 6.54
C THR A 119 -14.78 41.93 6.53
N PHE A 120 -14.15 41.98 5.36
CA PHE A 120 -12.74 41.71 5.20
C PHE A 120 -11.93 42.98 5.48
N LYS A 121 -11.01 42.91 6.44
CA LYS A 121 -10.04 43.99 6.68
C LYS A 121 -8.75 43.71 5.92
N VAL A 122 -8.45 44.54 4.91
CA VAL A 122 -7.24 44.45 4.10
C VAL A 122 -6.43 45.73 4.30
N GLY A 123 -5.41 45.65 5.16
CA GLY A 123 -4.69 46.83 5.63
C GLY A 123 -5.62 47.76 6.43
N ASP A 124 -5.71 49.01 5.99
CA ASP A 124 -6.61 50.02 6.59
C ASP A 124 -8.00 50.06 5.91
N THR A 125 -8.23 49.24 4.88
CA THR A 125 -9.49 49.20 4.14
C THR A 125 -10.41 48.10 4.67
N LEU A 126 -11.69 48.41 4.82
CA LEU A 126 -12.76 47.45 5.10
C LEU A 126 -13.55 47.19 3.82
N LEU A 127 -13.65 45.93 3.41
CA LEU A 127 -14.43 45.46 2.27
C LEU A 127 -15.61 44.63 2.82
N GLN A 128 -16.84 45.06 2.58
CA GLN A 128 -17.99 44.20 2.89
C GLN A 128 -18.02 43.02 1.92
N ALA A 129 -18.35 41.84 2.44
CA ALA A 129 -18.45 40.63 1.64
C ALA A 129 -19.48 40.76 0.51
N HIS A 130 -20.54 41.52 0.75
CA HIS A 130 -21.62 41.78 -0.19
C HIS A 130 -21.67 43.26 -0.57
N SER A 131 -21.86 43.56 -1.87
CA SER A 131 -22.27 44.90 -2.32
C SER A 131 -23.79 44.93 -2.41
N LEU A 132 -24.41 45.96 -1.82
CA LEU A 132 -25.84 46.28 -2.01
C LEU A 132 -26.26 46.26 -3.49
#